data_AF-A0A815CLF4-F1
#
_entry.id   AF-A0A815CLF4-F1
#
_cell.length_a   1.000
_cell.length_b   1.000
_cell.length_c   1.000
_cell.angle_alpha   90.00
_cell.angle_beta   90.00
_cell.angle_gamma   90.00
#
_symmetry.space_group_name_H-M   'P 1'
#
loop_
_entity.id
_entity.type
_entity.pdbx_description
1 polymer ?
#
loop_
_entity_poly.entity_id
_entity_poly.type
_entity_poly.pdbx_seq_one_letter_code
_entity_poly.pdbx_strand_id
1 'polypeptide(L)'
;MSLFSTLLPIIRSVFSRWTALQISVSHSMGGPESQVKYEAFIEAFGQYLARNVRPSITISTLEQDIQEYLDEILDEEFNTVLEDGSSNELAKLFIRYIQLIQEGKLVDVQQELQLQQSTTPAIQMSVRNENENDSSSSSEDDDDNEIREEEEEESTNGTKSQAMDVDEEDIL
;
A
#
# COMPACT_ATOMS: atom_id res chain seq x y z
N MET A 1 14.02 -27.35 -9.49
CA MET A 1 13.90 -25.94 -9.09
C MET A 1 13.22 -25.90 -7.73
N SER A 2 13.69 -25.10 -6.79
CA SER A 2 12.99 -24.93 -5.51
C SER A 2 11.73 -24.10 -5.73
N LEU A 3 10.62 -24.48 -5.10
CA LEU A 3 9.35 -23.75 -5.18
C LEU A 3 9.54 -22.26 -4.79
N PHE A 4 10.40 -22.01 -3.80
CA PHE A 4 10.81 -20.68 -3.36
C PHE A 4 11.38 -19.82 -4.50
N SER A 5 12.34 -20.36 -5.28
CA SER A 5 13.00 -19.63 -6.37
C SER A 5 12.03 -19.26 -7.49
N THR A 6 10.94 -20.03 -7.64
CA THR A 6 9.90 -19.77 -8.63
C THR A 6 8.87 -18.76 -8.11
N LEU A 7 8.53 -18.82 -6.82
CA LEU A 7 7.57 -17.92 -6.18
C LEU A 7 8.11 -16.52 -5.97
N LEU A 8 9.40 -16.37 -5.66
CA LEU A 8 10.02 -15.06 -5.36
C LEU A 8 9.73 -13.97 -6.42
N PRO A 9 9.99 -14.17 -7.74
CA PRO A 9 9.69 -13.16 -8.74
C PRO A 9 8.19 -12.88 -8.92
N ILE A 10 7.34 -13.89 -8.65
CA ILE A 10 5.88 -13.76 -8.70
C ILE A 10 5.40 -12.88 -7.56
N ILE A 11 5.83 -13.18 -6.33
CA ILE A 11 5.52 -12.40 -5.12
C ILE A 11 5.95 -10.95 -5.32
N ARG A 12 7.20 -10.72 -5.74
CA ARG A 12 7.71 -9.38 -5.99
C ARG A 12 6.83 -8.59 -6.97
N SER A 13 6.40 -9.24 -8.05
CA SER A 13 5.54 -8.63 -9.08
C SER A 13 4.10 -8.38 -8.60
N VAL A 14 3.60 -9.19 -7.65
CA VAL A 14 2.27 -8.99 -7.05
C VAL A 14 2.35 -7.86 -6.03
N PHE A 15 3.31 -7.89 -5.10
CA PHE A 15 3.50 -6.88 -4.06
C PHE A 15 3.90 -5.51 -4.64
N SER A 16 4.56 -5.46 -5.79
CA SER A 16 4.84 -4.18 -6.47
C SER A 16 3.58 -3.46 -6.96
N ARG A 17 2.48 -4.19 -7.14
CA ARG A 17 1.18 -3.66 -7.61
C ARG A 17 0.17 -3.50 -6.49
N TRP A 18 0.46 -4.04 -5.31
CA TRP A 18 -0.41 -3.91 -4.18
C TRP A 18 -0.33 -2.49 -3.64
N THR A 19 -1.38 -1.71 -3.91
CA THR A 19 -1.45 -0.28 -3.62
C THR A 19 -1.28 0.01 -2.13
N ALA A 20 -1.87 -0.80 -1.24
CA ALA A 20 -1.73 -0.61 0.20
C ALA A 20 -0.27 -0.64 0.64
N LEU A 21 0.48 -1.65 0.18
CA LEU A 21 1.90 -1.80 0.50
C LEU A 21 2.75 -0.70 -0.17
N GLN A 22 2.46 -0.32 -1.42
CA GLN A 22 3.16 0.78 -2.11
C GLN A 22 2.96 2.12 -1.41
N ILE A 23 1.73 2.45 -1.03
CA ILE A 23 1.39 3.68 -0.31
C ILE A 23 2.11 3.67 1.03
N SER A 24 2.01 2.58 1.78
CA SER A 24 2.63 2.47 3.10
C SER A 24 4.16 2.65 3.05
N VAL A 25 4.83 2.00 2.10
CA VAL A 25 6.28 2.16 1.88
C VAL A 25 6.62 3.59 1.44
N SER A 26 5.82 4.18 0.53
CA SER A 26 6.06 5.54 0.00
C SER A 26 5.90 6.64 1.04
N HIS A 27 4.98 6.46 1.98
CA HIS A 27 4.76 7.38 3.10
C HIS A 27 5.69 7.12 4.29
N SER A 28 6.62 6.16 4.17
CA SER A 28 7.48 5.70 5.27
C SER A 28 6.68 5.31 6.53
N MET A 29 5.46 4.80 6.33
CA MET A 29 4.68 4.16 7.38
C MET A 29 5.45 2.86 7.73
N GLY A 30 6.09 2.83 8.90
CA GLY A 30 7.09 1.80 9.25
C GLY A 30 8.54 2.30 9.38
N GLY A 31 8.78 3.59 9.14
CA GLY A 31 10.07 4.26 9.38
C GLY A 31 10.99 4.36 8.15
N PRO A 32 12.20 4.92 8.31
CA PRO A 32 13.15 5.14 7.20
C PRO A 32 13.66 3.85 6.54
N GLU A 33 13.44 2.70 7.17
CA GLU A 33 13.84 1.38 6.68
C GLU A 33 12.69 0.62 5.98
N SER A 34 11.59 1.29 5.64
CA SER A 34 10.41 0.67 5.00
C SER A 34 10.76 -0.14 3.73
N GLN A 35 11.73 0.32 2.95
CA GLN A 35 12.24 -0.39 1.77
C GLN A 35 13.00 -1.68 2.11
N VAL A 36 13.79 -1.66 3.19
CA VAL A 36 14.53 -2.86 3.66
C VAL A 36 13.54 -3.89 4.20
N LYS A 37 12.54 -3.44 4.97
CA LYS A 37 11.44 -4.27 5.46
C LYS A 37 10.65 -4.90 4.31
N TYR A 38 10.38 -4.15 3.26
CA TYR A 38 9.70 -4.66 2.05
C TYR A 38 10.46 -5.81 1.40
N GLU A 39 11.77 -5.68 1.20
CA GLU A 39 12.60 -6.77 0.65
C GLU A 39 12.64 -7.98 1.58
N ALA A 40 12.82 -7.76 2.88
CA ALA A 40 12.80 -8.83 3.89
C ALA A 40 11.46 -9.55 3.93
N PHE A 41 10.36 -8.81 3.77
CA PHE A 41 9.01 -9.35 3.73
C PHE A 41 8.78 -10.24 2.50
N ILE A 42 9.22 -9.83 1.31
CA ILE A 42 9.14 -10.67 0.10
C ILE A 42 9.85 -12.01 0.32
N GLU A 43 11.04 -11.98 0.91
CA GLU A 43 11.82 -13.19 1.18
C GLU A 43 11.13 -14.08 2.22
N ALA A 44 10.72 -13.51 3.35
CA ALA A 44 10.03 -14.21 4.44
C ALA A 44 8.72 -14.84 3.96
N PHE A 45 7.90 -14.09 3.23
CA PHE A 45 6.64 -14.58 2.67
C PHE A 45 6.87 -15.69 1.64
N GLY A 46 7.88 -15.58 0.79
CA GLY A 46 8.26 -16.64 -0.13
C GLY A 46 8.66 -17.93 0.59
N GLN A 47 9.43 -17.83 1.67
CA GLN A 47 9.82 -18.99 2.48
C GLN A 47 8.60 -19.60 3.21
N TYR A 48 7.72 -18.75 3.73
CA TYR A 48 6.47 -19.13 4.37
C TYR A 48 5.59 -19.94 3.41
N LEU A 49 5.34 -19.42 2.21
CA LEU A 49 4.59 -20.15 1.18
C LEU A 49 5.29 -21.45 0.81
N ALA A 50 6.59 -21.45 0.56
CA ALA A 50 7.31 -22.68 0.22
C ALA A 50 7.27 -23.76 1.30
N ARG A 51 7.12 -23.37 2.57
CA ARG A 51 6.99 -24.29 3.71
C ARG A 51 5.57 -24.82 3.88
N ASN A 52 4.56 -23.96 3.67
CA ASN A 52 3.14 -24.27 3.90
C ASN A 52 2.46 -24.90 2.68
N VAL A 53 2.99 -24.72 1.47
CA VAL A 53 2.55 -25.41 0.26
C VAL A 53 2.93 -26.88 0.35
N ARG A 54 2.05 -27.65 1.00
CA ARG A 54 2.13 -29.11 1.12
C ARG A 54 0.86 -29.74 0.58
N PRO A 55 0.94 -30.94 -0.04
CA PRO A 55 -0.24 -31.65 -0.55
C PRO A 55 -1.30 -31.96 0.52
N SER A 56 -0.93 -31.91 1.79
CA SER A 56 -1.80 -32.24 2.92
C SER A 56 -2.61 -31.07 3.45
N ILE A 57 -2.34 -29.83 3.03
CA ILE A 57 -3.06 -28.66 3.55
C ILE A 57 -4.28 -28.37 2.67
N THR A 58 -5.41 -28.04 3.31
CA THR A 58 -6.62 -27.65 2.59
C THR A 58 -6.44 -26.24 2.04
N ILE A 59 -6.83 -26.04 0.77
CA ILE A 59 -6.70 -24.76 0.07
C ILE A 59 -7.33 -23.60 0.86
N SER A 60 -8.52 -23.82 1.42
CA SER A 60 -9.23 -22.80 2.22
C SER A 60 -8.49 -22.42 3.50
N THR A 61 -7.77 -23.35 4.13
CA THR A 61 -6.95 -23.06 5.31
C THR A 61 -5.75 -22.21 4.93
N LEU A 62 -5.07 -22.58 3.84
CA LEU A 62 -3.92 -21.82 3.36
C LEU A 62 -4.30 -20.41 2.89
N GLU A 63 -5.48 -20.22 2.30
CA GLU A 63 -6.00 -18.88 1.95
C GLU A 63 -6.17 -18.01 3.19
N GLN A 64 -6.81 -18.53 4.23
CA GLN A 64 -7.01 -17.79 5.49
C GLN A 64 -5.68 -17.50 6.17
N ASP A 65 -4.77 -18.47 6.24
CA ASP A 65 -3.44 -18.32 6.82
C ASP A 65 -2.63 -17.23 6.09
N ILE A 66 -2.71 -17.16 4.76
CA ILE A 66 -2.06 -16.11 3.97
C ILE A 66 -2.68 -14.76 4.26
N GLN A 67 -4.01 -14.66 4.30
CA GLN A 67 -4.69 -13.40 4.58
C GLN A 67 -4.30 -12.85 5.95
N GLU A 68 -4.40 -13.68 7.01
CA GLU A 68 -4.04 -13.29 8.37
C GLU A 68 -2.57 -12.84 8.44
N TYR A 69 -1.66 -13.56 7.77
CA TYR A 69 -0.25 -13.16 7.71
C TYR A 69 -0.02 -11.82 7.00
N LEU A 70 -0.75 -11.54 5.92
CA LEU A 70 -0.66 -10.25 5.22
C LEU A 70 -1.20 -9.11 6.08
N ASP A 71 -2.32 -9.31 6.76
CA ASP A 71 -2.94 -8.32 7.64
C ASP A 71 -2.03 -8.02 8.84
N GLU A 72 -1.48 -9.06 9.49
CA GLU A 72 -0.55 -8.94 10.64
C GLU A 72 0.71 -8.18 10.26
N ILE A 73 1.37 -8.53 9.15
CA ILE A 73 2.59 -7.83 8.74
C ILE A 73 2.32 -6.36 8.38
N LEU A 74 1.22 -6.06 7.69
CA LEU A 74 0.92 -4.67 7.34
C LEU A 74 0.57 -3.83 8.56
N ASP A 75 -0.09 -4.41 9.57
CA ASP A 75 -0.37 -3.72 10.82
C ASP A 75 0.91 -3.55 11.66
N GLU A 76 1.69 -4.62 11.87
CA GLU A 76 2.86 -4.59 12.76
C GLU A 76 4.08 -3.87 12.16
N GLU A 77 4.44 -4.16 10.90
CA GLU A 77 5.68 -3.65 10.29
C GLU A 77 5.50 -2.30 9.60
N PHE A 78 4.29 -2.07 9.08
CA PHE A 78 3.94 -0.96 8.22
C PHE A 78 2.86 -0.05 8.83
N ASN A 79 2.36 -0.35 10.04
CA ASN A 79 1.35 0.45 10.75
C ASN A 79 0.14 0.80 9.87
N THR A 80 -0.30 -0.18 9.06
CA THR A 80 -1.31 -0.04 8.02
C THR A 80 -2.38 -1.12 8.21
N VAL A 81 -3.60 -0.71 8.56
CA VAL A 81 -4.74 -1.61 8.68
C VAL A 81 -5.46 -1.72 7.33
N LEU A 82 -5.74 -2.95 6.90
CA LEU A 82 -6.44 -3.25 5.66
C LEU A 82 -7.93 -3.49 5.93
N GLU A 83 -8.79 -2.61 5.41
CA GLU A 83 -10.25 -2.75 5.49
C GLU A 83 -10.91 -2.91 4.12
N ASP A 84 -10.11 -2.91 3.05
CA ASP A 84 -10.56 -2.95 1.66
C ASP A 84 -10.75 -4.38 1.11
N GLY A 85 -10.38 -5.40 1.90
CA GLY A 85 -10.42 -6.80 1.49
C GLY A 85 -9.32 -7.19 0.50
N SER A 86 -8.34 -6.31 0.24
CA SER A 86 -7.27 -6.58 -0.72
C SER A 86 -6.39 -7.76 -0.30
N SER A 87 -6.14 -7.96 1.00
CA SER A 87 -5.40 -9.13 1.51
C SER A 87 -6.08 -10.46 1.15
N ASN A 88 -7.41 -10.53 1.21
CA ASN A 88 -8.17 -11.71 0.81
C ASN A 88 -8.06 -11.98 -0.71
N GLU A 89 -8.12 -10.94 -1.53
CA GLU A 89 -7.93 -11.07 -2.98
C GLU A 89 -6.51 -11.56 -3.33
N LEU A 90 -5.49 -11.01 -2.65
CA LEU A 90 -4.11 -11.46 -2.78
C LEU A 90 -3.94 -12.92 -2.36
N ALA A 91 -4.54 -13.34 -1.25
CA ALA A 91 -4.50 -14.73 -0.79
C ALA A 91 -5.02 -15.69 -1.86
N LYS A 92 -6.20 -15.42 -2.42
CA LYS A 92 -6.80 -16.21 -3.51
C LYS A 92 -5.89 -16.23 -4.75
N LEU A 93 -5.28 -15.10 -5.09
CA LEU A 93 -4.37 -14.99 -6.23
C LEU A 93 -3.12 -15.87 -6.04
N PHE A 94 -2.51 -15.85 -4.84
CA PHE A 94 -1.35 -16.69 -4.53
C PHE A 94 -1.68 -18.18 -4.58
N ILE A 95 -2.83 -18.59 -4.05
CA ILE A 95 -3.32 -19.97 -4.13
C ILE A 95 -3.42 -20.41 -5.60
N ARG A 96 -4.03 -19.58 -6.46
CA ARG A 96 -4.17 -19.87 -7.89
C ARG A 96 -2.80 -20.05 -8.56
N TYR A 97 -1.84 -19.18 -8.27
CA TYR A 97 -0.49 -19.30 -8.81
C TYR A 97 0.24 -20.55 -8.30
N ILE A 98 0.09 -20.89 -7.02
CA ILE A 98 0.65 -22.12 -6.46
C ILE A 98 0.10 -23.36 -7.16
N GLN A 99 -1.22 -23.41 -7.40
CA GLN A 99 -1.85 -24.52 -8.14
C GLN A 99 -1.30 -24.63 -9.56
N LEU A 100 -1.20 -23.52 -10.29
CA LEU A 100 -0.63 -23.51 -11.65
C LEU A 100 0.84 -23.97 -11.67
N ILE A 101 1.63 -23.59 -10.66
CA ILE A 101 3.02 -24.06 -10.50
C ILE A 101 3.06 -25.57 -10.25
N GLN A 102 2.17 -26.10 -9.42
CA GLN A 102 2.05 -27.55 -9.18
C GLN A 102 1.62 -28.32 -10.43
N GLU A 103 0.78 -27.74 -11.28
CA GLU A 103 0.38 -28.28 -12.58
C GLU A 103 1.47 -28.18 -13.66
N GLY A 104 2.58 -27.47 -13.39
CA GLY A 104 3.66 -27.24 -14.34
C GLY A 104 3.40 -26.11 -15.34
N LYS A 105 2.34 -25.32 -15.15
CA LYS A 105 1.96 -24.16 -15.98
C LYS A 105 2.62 -22.86 -15.51
N LEU A 106 3.93 -22.92 -15.23
CA LEU A 106 4.68 -21.74 -14.78
C LEU A 106 4.71 -20.62 -15.83
N VAL A 107 4.81 -21.01 -17.10
CA VAL A 107 4.89 -20.07 -18.23
C VAL A 107 3.64 -19.21 -18.33
N ASP A 108 2.46 -19.80 -18.11
CA ASP A 108 1.18 -19.08 -18.14
C ASP A 108 1.11 -18.03 -17.02
N VAL A 109 1.57 -18.38 -15.82
CA VAL A 109 1.65 -17.46 -14.67
C VAL A 109 2.59 -16.29 -14.97
N GLN A 110 3.78 -16.60 -15.49
CA GLN A 110 4.77 -15.58 -15.85
C GLN A 110 4.23 -14.66 -16.95
N GLN A 111 3.57 -15.21 -17.98
CA GLN A 111 2.97 -14.45 -19.06
C GLN A 111 1.83 -13.55 -18.55
N GLU A 112 0.97 -14.06 -17.66
CA GLU A 112 -0.10 -13.27 -17.05
C GLU A 112 0.45 -12.10 -16.23
N LEU A 113 1.47 -12.35 -15.41
CA LEU A 113 2.16 -11.30 -14.65
C LEU A 113 2.79 -10.24 -15.58
N GLN A 114 3.40 -10.67 -16.67
CA GLN A 114 4.11 -9.81 -17.61
C GLN A 114 3.14 -8.98 -18.48
N LEU A 115 2.00 -9.56 -18.86
CA LEU A 115 0.89 -8.83 -19.49
C LEU A 115 0.37 -7.75 -18.54
N GLN A 116 0.17 -8.07 -17.26
CA GLN A 116 -0.29 -7.08 -16.27
C GLN A 116 0.75 -5.98 -15.99
N GLN A 117 2.06 -6.26 -16.14
CA GLN A 117 3.11 -5.24 -16.09
C GLN A 117 3.11 -4.30 -17.31
N SER A 118 2.62 -4.78 -18.45
CA SER A 118 2.55 -4.00 -19.69
C SER A 118 1.38 -3.00 -19.69
N THR A 119 0.34 -3.27 -18.89
CA THR A 119 -0.92 -2.49 -18.87
C THR A 119 -0.99 -1.45 -17.77
N THR A 120 0.07 -1.20 -17.00
CA THR A 120 0.12 -0.03 -16.11
C THR A 120 0.65 1.16 -16.90
N PRO A 121 -0.18 2.06 -17.44
CA PRO A 121 0.30 3.39 -17.76
C PRO A 121 0.82 3.98 -16.44
N ALA A 122 2.06 4.45 -16.49
CA ALA A 122 2.65 5.27 -15.47
C ALA A 122 1.58 6.25 -14.96
N ILE A 123 1.34 6.25 -13.65
CA ILE A 123 0.87 7.44 -12.97
C ILE A 123 1.99 8.45 -13.17
N GLN A 124 1.98 9.11 -14.34
CA GLN A 124 2.68 10.35 -14.55
C GLN A 124 1.94 11.35 -13.68
N MET A 125 2.38 11.42 -12.43
CA MET A 125 2.21 12.61 -11.62
C MET A 125 2.66 13.77 -12.50
N SER A 126 1.70 14.55 -12.97
CA SER A 126 1.92 15.79 -13.69
C SER A 126 2.64 16.74 -12.73
N VAL A 127 3.97 16.64 -12.69
CA VAL A 127 4.82 17.69 -12.16
C VAL A 127 4.70 18.83 -13.16
N ARG A 128 3.77 19.75 -12.87
CA ARG A 128 3.70 21.06 -13.52
C ARG A 128 4.96 21.81 -13.10
N ASN A 129 6.02 21.63 -13.88
CA ASN A 129 7.25 22.40 -13.75
C ASN A 129 7.03 23.69 -14.54
N GLU A 130 6.71 24.77 -13.83
CA GLU A 130 6.67 26.11 -14.41
C GLU A 130 8.12 26.60 -14.53
N ASN A 131 8.65 26.56 -15.76
CA ASN A 131 9.64 27.53 -16.23
C ASN A 131 9.74 27.49 -17.77
N GLU A 132 8.88 28.28 -18.39
CA GLU A 132 9.15 29.23 -19.48
C GLU A 132 10.30 28.90 -20.46
N ASN A 133 9.97 28.54 -21.70
CA ASN A 133 10.01 29.46 -22.84
C ASN A 133 9.76 28.73 -24.18
N ASP A 134 8.91 29.35 -25.00
CA ASP A 134 8.89 29.34 -26.47
C ASP A 134 7.83 28.49 -27.24
N SER A 135 6.84 29.26 -27.72
CA SER A 135 6.17 29.25 -29.04
C SER A 135 5.04 28.30 -29.43
N SER A 136 3.88 28.96 -29.55
CA SER A 136 2.76 28.78 -30.51
C SER A 136 1.82 27.59 -30.27
N SER A 137 0.50 27.69 -30.36
CA SER A 137 -0.33 28.60 -31.15
C SER A 137 -1.76 28.67 -30.59
N SER A 138 -2.24 29.91 -30.43
CA SER A 138 -3.54 30.46 -30.82
C SER A 138 -4.88 29.95 -30.25
N SER A 139 -5.61 30.97 -29.76
CA SER A 139 -7.07 31.22 -29.83
C SER A 139 -7.85 30.86 -28.57
N GLU A 140 -8.26 31.79 -27.70
CA GLU A 140 -9.07 33.04 -27.81
C GLU A 140 -10.43 32.82 -27.13
N ASP A 141 -10.94 33.90 -26.52
CA ASP A 141 -12.17 34.11 -25.73
C ASP A 141 -12.10 33.68 -24.25
N ASP A 142 -11.88 34.56 -23.25
CA ASP A 142 -12.41 35.92 -22.92
C ASP A 142 -13.73 35.91 -22.12
N ASP A 143 -13.81 36.87 -21.18
CA ASP A 143 -14.79 37.16 -20.11
C ASP A 143 -14.75 36.24 -18.86
N ASP A 144 -14.10 36.59 -17.75
CA ASP A 144 -14.10 37.82 -16.92
C ASP A 144 -15.42 38.06 -16.15
N ASN A 145 -15.34 38.05 -14.81
CA ASN A 145 -15.83 39.11 -13.92
C ASN A 145 -15.67 38.70 -12.43
N GLU A 146 -14.47 38.95 -11.91
CA GLU A 146 -14.18 39.92 -10.84
C GLU A 146 -15.07 40.10 -9.56
N ILE A 147 -14.33 40.10 -8.43
CA ILE A 147 -14.40 40.94 -7.20
C ILE A 147 -15.52 40.70 -6.17
N ARG A 148 -15.12 40.39 -4.92
CA ARG A 148 -15.07 41.40 -3.84
C ARG A 148 -14.37 40.90 -2.56
N GLU A 149 -13.22 41.53 -2.32
CA GLU A 149 -12.61 41.77 -1.02
C GLU A 149 -13.51 42.62 -0.13
N GLU A 150 -13.32 42.51 1.19
CA GLU A 150 -13.38 43.56 2.24
C GLU A 150 -13.47 42.80 3.59
N GLU A 151 -12.35 42.67 4.30
CA GLU A 151 -11.82 43.58 5.32
C GLU A 151 -12.47 43.40 6.71
N GLU A 152 -11.59 43.11 7.68
CA GLU A 152 -11.52 43.51 9.10
C GLU A 152 -12.84 43.58 9.93
N GLU A 153 -12.92 43.16 11.20
CA GLU A 153 -12.25 43.81 12.32
C GLU A 153 -12.28 42.96 13.62
N GLU A 154 -11.31 43.34 14.46
CA GLU A 154 -11.01 43.07 15.86
C GLU A 154 -12.19 43.13 16.86
N SER A 155 -12.15 42.29 17.91
CA SER A 155 -12.48 42.72 19.29
C SER A 155 -12.24 41.63 20.35
N THR A 156 -11.13 41.82 21.07
CA THR A 156 -10.99 41.89 22.54
C THR A 156 -11.75 40.92 23.49
N ASN A 157 -10.95 40.39 24.42
CA ASN A 157 -11.10 40.45 25.89
C ASN A 157 -11.44 39.14 26.64
N GLY A 158 -10.68 38.84 27.71
CA GLY A 158 -11.20 38.02 28.83
C GLY A 158 -10.27 37.01 29.53
N THR A 159 -9.30 37.51 30.31
CA THR A 159 -9.03 37.13 31.73
C THR A 159 -8.88 35.65 32.17
N LYS A 160 -7.62 35.27 32.42
CA LYS A 160 -6.98 34.87 33.71
C LYS A 160 -7.69 33.91 34.72
N SER A 161 -6.91 32.90 35.15
CA SER A 161 -6.98 32.09 36.42
C SER A 161 -8.14 31.08 36.49
N GLN A 162 -8.04 29.87 37.06
CA GLN A 162 -7.39 29.47 38.31
C GLN A 162 -7.35 27.92 38.43
N ALA A 163 -6.35 27.41 39.15
CA ALA A 163 -6.17 26.01 39.53
C ALA A 163 -7.35 25.43 40.34
N MET A 164 -7.61 24.14 40.16
CA MET A 164 -8.44 23.33 41.07
C MET A 164 -7.72 22.00 41.31
N ASP A 165 -7.11 21.95 42.48
CA ASP A 165 -6.56 20.81 43.19
C ASP A 165 -7.71 20.25 44.05
N VAL A 166 -8.07 18.98 43.89
CA VAL A 166 -8.93 18.25 44.84
C VAL A 166 -8.46 16.80 44.89
N ASP A 167 -7.74 16.50 45.97
CA ASP A 167 -7.46 15.18 46.54
C ASP A 167 -8.75 14.35 46.76
N GLU A 168 -8.64 13.01 46.64
CA GLU A 168 -9.04 12.08 47.71
C GLU A 168 -8.63 10.64 47.33
N GLU A 169 -7.37 10.31 47.63
CA GLU A 169 -6.89 8.95 47.87
C GLU A 169 -7.06 8.65 49.38
N ASP A 170 -8.08 7.86 49.75
CA ASP A 170 -8.01 7.04 50.97
C ASP A 170 -8.93 5.82 50.81
N ILE A 171 -8.33 4.71 50.37
CA ILE A 171 -8.89 3.37 50.49
C ILE A 171 -7.96 2.62 51.44
N LEU A 172 -8.33 2.52 52.72
CA LEU A 172 -8.06 1.37 53.59
C LEU A 172 -8.98 1.36 54.82
#